data_AF-A0A438DGT6-F1
#
_entry.id   AF-A0A438DGT6-F1
#
_cell.length_a   1.000
_cell.length_b   1.000
_cell.length_c   1.000
_cell.angle_alpha   90.00
_cell.angle_beta   90.00
_cell.angle_gamma   90.00
#
_symmetry.space_group_name_H-M   'P 1'
#
loop_
_entity.id
_entity.type
_entity.pdbx_description
1 polymer ?
#
loop_
_entity_poly.entity_id
_entity_poly.type
_entity_poly.pdbx_seq_one_letter_code
_entity_poly.pdbx_strand_id
1 'polypeptide(L)'
;MHRLYPGVAFVSRQALKDVQLGDSLVPKGVNTWIWMPTVSKAYIPFGVGQRICPGQSLAIAEMKIMYALILSNFSLSLSPNHRHPPRLNLQLEPENGVDLIIPSEDMREPKLLVHCA
;
A
#
# COMPACT_ATOMS: atom_id res chain seq x y z
N MET A 1 2.20 6.22 2.04
CA MET A 1 2.37 5.35 0.86
C MET A 1 1.12 4.55 0.49
N HIS A 2 0.48 3.81 1.41
CA HIS A 2 -0.61 2.87 1.05
C HIS A 2 -1.91 3.51 0.48
N ARG A 3 -2.02 4.85 0.47
CA ARG A 3 -3.11 5.56 -0.23
C ARG A 3 -2.89 5.64 -1.74
N LEU A 4 -1.63 5.74 -2.18
CA LEU A 4 -1.25 5.76 -3.61
C LEU A 4 -1.05 4.33 -4.14
N TYR A 5 -0.52 3.46 -3.28
CA TYR A 5 -0.17 2.08 -3.60
C TYR A 5 -0.79 1.15 -2.55
N PRO A 6 -2.09 0.84 -2.63
CA PRO A 6 -2.68 -0.12 -1.71
C PRO A 6 -2.06 -1.50 -1.97
N GLY A 7 -1.69 -2.19 -0.90
CA GLY A 7 -1.13 -3.56 -0.97
C GLY A 7 -2.11 -4.60 -1.56
N VAL A 8 -3.37 -4.23 -1.76
CA VAL A 8 -4.35 -5.00 -2.53
C VAL A 8 -5.12 -4.07 -3.45
N ALA A 9 -5.11 -4.36 -4.76
CA ALA A 9 -5.86 -3.59 -5.75
C ALA A 9 -7.35 -3.98 -5.78
N PHE A 10 -7.68 -5.18 -5.32
CA PHE A 10 -9.02 -5.74 -5.36
C PHE A 10 -9.36 -6.46 -4.07
N VAL A 11 -10.62 -6.36 -3.67
CA VAL A 11 -11.19 -7.21 -2.62
C VAL A 11 -12.46 -7.84 -3.17
N SER A 12 -12.54 -9.17 -3.12
CA SER A 12 -13.76 -9.90 -3.46
C SER A 12 -14.53 -10.33 -2.22
N ARG A 13 -15.85 -10.32 -2.32
CA ARG A 13 -16.77 -10.88 -1.33
C ARG A 13 -17.90 -11.60 -2.06
N GLN A 14 -18.25 -12.79 -1.60
CA GLN A 14 -19.42 -13.49 -2.11
C GLN A 14 -20.66 -13.07 -1.32
N ALA A 15 -21.75 -12.77 -2.03
CA ALA A 15 -23.06 -12.56 -1.42
C ALA A 15 -23.59 -13.89 -0.87
N LEU A 16 -23.65 -14.02 0.47
CA LEU A 16 -24.19 -15.24 1.12
C LEU A 16 -25.72 -15.32 1.10
N LYS A 17 -26.36 -14.18 0.86
CA LYS A 17 -27.80 -13.95 0.71
C LYS A 17 -28.00 -12.83 -0.29
N ASP A 18 -29.23 -12.59 -0.71
CA ASP A 18 -29.55 -11.44 -1.56
C ASP A 18 -29.23 -10.14 -0.83
N VAL A 19 -28.46 -9.25 -1.48
CA VAL A 19 -28.00 -7.97 -0.94
C VAL A 19 -28.44 -6.85 -1.86
N GLN A 20 -29.09 -5.83 -1.33
CA GLN A 20 -29.43 -4.62 -2.08
C GLN A 20 -28.29 -3.59 -1.90
N LEU A 21 -27.67 -3.18 -3.02
CA LEU A 21 -26.60 -2.20 -3.10
C LEU A 21 -27.10 -1.00 -3.90
N GLY A 22 -27.58 0.03 -3.19
CA GLY A 22 -28.29 1.14 -3.83
C GLY A 22 -29.49 0.63 -4.62
N ASP A 23 -29.55 0.97 -5.91
CA ASP A 23 -30.64 0.55 -6.81
C ASP A 23 -30.42 -0.84 -7.44
N SER A 24 -29.31 -1.53 -7.12
CA SER A 24 -28.96 -2.84 -7.68
C SER A 24 -29.17 -3.98 -6.68
N LEU A 25 -29.86 -5.05 -7.09
CA LEU A 25 -29.94 -6.32 -6.34
C LEU A 25 -28.77 -7.23 -6.70
N VAL A 26 -28.04 -7.70 -5.71
CA VAL A 26 -26.97 -8.70 -5.83
C VAL A 26 -27.47 -10.04 -5.29
N PRO A 27 -27.77 -11.03 -6.15
CA PRO A 27 -28.26 -12.33 -5.73
C PRO A 27 -27.23 -13.14 -4.93
N LYS A 28 -27.72 -14.06 -4.10
CA LYS A 28 -26.90 -15.06 -3.43
C LYS A 28 -26.00 -15.81 -4.41
N GLY A 29 -24.74 -15.98 -4.03
CA GLY A 29 -23.72 -16.72 -4.79
C GLY A 29 -22.86 -15.83 -5.69
N VAL A 30 -23.26 -14.59 -5.95
CA VAL A 30 -22.51 -13.64 -6.80
C VAL A 30 -21.29 -13.08 -6.05
N ASN A 31 -20.16 -13.00 -6.74
CA ASN A 31 -18.94 -12.39 -6.24
C ASN A 31 -18.90 -10.89 -6.59
N THR A 32 -18.89 -10.05 -5.56
CA THR A 32 -18.69 -8.60 -5.69
C THR A 32 -17.20 -8.29 -5.64
N TRP A 33 -16.67 -7.72 -6.73
CA TRP A 33 -15.29 -7.27 -6.83
C TRP A 33 -15.24 -5.76 -6.56
N ILE A 34 -14.56 -5.38 -5.49
CA ILE A 34 -14.35 -3.99 -5.12
C ILE A 34 -12.94 -3.59 -5.53
N TRP A 35 -12.83 -2.64 -6.44
CA TRP A 35 -11.57 -1.99 -6.77
C TRP A 35 -11.18 -1.05 -5.63
N MET A 36 -10.14 -1.40 -4.88
CA MET A 36 -9.69 -0.61 -3.73
C MET A 36 -9.22 0.81 -4.10
N PRO A 37 -8.56 1.06 -5.24
CA PRO A 37 -8.14 2.42 -5.62
C PRO A 37 -9.30 3.42 -5.78
N THR A 38 -10.50 2.94 -6.13
CA THR A 38 -11.67 3.81 -6.31
C THR A 38 -12.36 4.15 -4.98
N VAL A 39 -12.08 3.42 -3.90
CA VAL A 39 -12.57 3.68 -2.54
C VAL A 39 -11.72 4.78 -1.85
N SER A 40 -11.38 5.85 -2.59
CA SER A 40 -10.31 6.81 -2.26
C SER A 40 -10.52 7.64 -0.99
N LYS A 41 -11.69 7.53 -0.35
CA LYS A 41 -12.03 8.24 0.89
C LYS A 41 -11.76 7.44 2.17
N ALA A 42 -11.51 6.13 2.08
CA ALA A 42 -11.25 5.30 3.27
C ALA A 42 -9.87 4.62 3.19
N TYR A 43 -9.00 4.92 4.16
CA TYR A 43 -7.70 4.27 4.27
C TYR A 43 -7.85 2.90 4.96
N ILE A 44 -7.92 1.83 4.18
CA ILE A 44 -8.19 0.46 4.68
C ILE A 44 -7.13 -0.55 4.15
N PRO A 45 -5.84 -0.38 4.48
CA PRO A 45 -4.76 -1.21 3.92
C PRO A 45 -4.77 -2.67 4.38
N PHE A 46 -5.44 -2.99 5.49
CA PHE A 46 -5.52 -4.33 6.07
C PHE A 46 -6.91 -4.98 5.95
N GLY A 47 -7.80 -4.35 5.18
CA GLY A 47 -9.22 -4.73 5.13
C GLY A 47 -10.01 -4.23 6.35
N VAL A 48 -11.28 -4.63 6.40
CA VAL A 48 -12.23 -4.22 7.44
C VAL A 48 -13.18 -5.38 7.76
N GLY A 49 -13.69 -5.42 9.00
CA GLY A 49 -14.66 -6.41 9.47
C GLY A 49 -14.03 -7.72 9.94
N GLN A 50 -14.81 -8.80 9.94
CA GLN A 50 -14.42 -10.11 10.51
C GLN A 50 -13.24 -10.81 9.79
N ARG A 51 -12.93 -10.38 8.57
CA ARG A 51 -11.83 -10.91 7.75
C ARG A 51 -10.71 -9.87 7.58
N ILE A 52 -10.54 -8.99 8.57
CA ILE A 52 -9.38 -8.09 8.66
C ILE A 52 -8.09 -8.90 8.79
N CYS A 53 -6.97 -8.39 8.28
CA CYS A 53 -5.69 -9.08 8.32
C CYS A 53 -5.30 -9.42 9.78
N PRO A 54 -5.13 -10.70 10.14
CA PRO A 54 -4.72 -11.08 11.50
C PRO A 54 -3.30 -10.58 11.83
N GLY A 55 -2.47 -10.36 10.82
CA GLY A 55 -1.12 -9.79 10.95
C GLY A 55 -1.07 -8.28 11.06
N GLN A 56 -2.19 -7.55 11.13
CA GLN A 56 -2.21 -6.09 11.17
C GLN A 56 -1.34 -5.51 12.29
N SER A 57 -1.48 -6.02 13.51
CA SER A 57 -0.75 -5.49 14.67
C SER A 57 0.76 -5.69 14.52
N LEU A 58 1.18 -6.85 14.01
CA LEU A 58 2.57 -7.16 13.73
C LEU A 58 3.13 -6.24 12.64
N ALA A 59 2.43 -6.13 11.51
CA ALA A 59 2.85 -5.30 10.38
C ALA A 59 2.97 -3.81 10.77
N ILE A 60 2.06 -3.30 11.61
CA ILE A 60 2.15 -1.92 12.13
C ILE A 60 3.36 -1.76 13.05
N ALA A 61 3.66 -2.73 13.91
CA ALA A 61 4.82 -2.67 14.80
C ALA A 61 6.13 -2.71 14.00
N GLU A 62 6.26 -3.65 13.04
CA GLU A 62 7.41 -3.77 12.16
C GLU A 62 7.64 -2.49 11.35
N MET A 63 6.60 -1.95 10.72
CA MET A 63 6.71 -0.68 9.98
C MET A 63 7.17 0.46 10.89
N LYS A 64 6.62 0.59 12.10
CA LYS A 64 7.03 1.64 13.05
C LYS A 64 8.51 1.51 13.43
N ILE A 65 8.98 0.29 13.73
CA ILE A 65 10.37 0.03 14.09
C ILE A 65 11.28 0.36 12.90
N MET A 66 10.93 -0.14 11.70
CA MET A 66 11.68 0.13 10.47
C MET A 66 11.77 1.65 10.20
N TYR A 67 10.65 2.37 10.26
CA TYR A 67 10.65 3.82 10.07
C TYR A 67 11.44 4.56 11.15
N ALA A 68 11.34 4.15 12.41
CA ALA A 68 12.11 4.76 13.48
C ALA A 68 13.61 4.57 13.25
N LEU A 69 14.06 3.39 12.84
CA LEU A 69 15.47 3.12 12.53
C LEU A 69 15.95 3.94 11.34
N ILE A 70 15.17 4.00 10.26
CA ILE A 70 15.52 4.77 9.07
C ILE A 70 15.62 6.27 9.40
N LEU A 71 14.57 6.84 10.02
CA LEU A 71 14.52 8.28 10.31
C LEU A 71 15.49 8.72 11.39
N SER A 72 15.93 7.82 12.28
CA SER A 72 16.92 8.16 13.32
C SER A 72 18.37 8.08 12.84
N ASN A 73 18.63 7.41 11.72
CA ASN A 73 19.99 7.19 11.21
C ASN A 73 20.26 7.84 9.84
N PHE A 74 19.22 8.25 9.11
CA PHE A 74 19.36 8.77 7.76
C PHE A 74 18.48 10.00 7.52
N SER A 75 19.08 11.01 6.91
CA SER A 75 18.36 12.10 6.25
C SER A 75 17.99 11.66 4.83
N LEU A 76 16.70 11.67 4.50
CA LEU A 76 16.20 11.25 3.19
C LEU A 76 15.64 12.46 2.43
N SER A 77 16.01 12.59 1.17
CA SER A 77 15.42 13.58 0.24
C SER A 77 15.00 12.91 -1.06
N LEU A 78 13.93 13.40 -1.70
CA LEU A 78 13.42 12.82 -2.94
C LEU A 78 14.15 13.42 -4.15
N SER A 79 14.46 12.60 -5.15
CA SER A 79 15.00 13.10 -6.42
C SER A 79 14.00 14.04 -7.13
N PRO A 80 14.43 15.22 -7.64
CA PRO A 80 13.53 16.16 -8.32
C PRO A 80 12.86 15.61 -9.59
N ASN A 81 13.49 14.60 -10.23
CA ASN A 81 12.99 13.99 -11.46
C ASN A 81 12.12 12.76 -11.21
N HIS A 82 11.78 12.49 -9.95
CA HIS A 82 11.12 11.26 -9.58
C HIS A 82 9.67 11.22 -10.10
N ARG A 83 9.35 10.19 -10.88
CA ARG A 83 8.00 9.93 -11.42
C ARG A 83 7.43 8.66 -10.81
N HIS A 84 6.15 8.72 -10.50
CA HIS A 84 5.42 7.66 -9.80
C HIS A 84 4.34 6.98 -10.67
N PRO A 85 4.66 6.36 -11.83
CA PRO A 85 3.66 5.58 -12.55
C PRO A 85 3.33 4.30 -11.75
N PRO A 86 2.05 4.00 -11.48
CA PRO A 86 1.68 2.75 -10.83
C PRO A 86 1.72 1.59 -11.82
N ARG A 87 2.34 0.49 -11.41
CA ARG A 87 2.29 -0.80 -12.08
C ARG A 87 1.45 -1.76 -11.24
N LEU A 88 0.53 -2.45 -11.89
CA LEU A 88 -0.24 -3.52 -11.27
C LEU A 88 0.43 -4.86 -11.59
N ASN A 89 1.14 -5.42 -10.62
CA ASN A 89 1.57 -6.82 -10.64
C ASN A 89 0.61 -7.62 -9.74
N LEU A 90 1.10 -8.24 -8.65
CA LEU A 90 0.23 -8.77 -7.59
C LEU A 90 -0.31 -7.65 -6.69
N GLN A 91 0.50 -6.62 -6.48
CA GLN A 91 0.16 -5.40 -5.73
C GLN A 91 0.36 -4.17 -6.64
N LEU A 92 -0.17 -3.03 -6.21
CA LEU A 92 0.17 -1.76 -6.85
C LEU A 92 1.52 -1.30 -6.31
N GLU A 93 2.46 -1.09 -7.21
CA GLU A 93 3.81 -0.63 -6.90
C GLU A 93 4.24 0.48 -7.87
N PRO A 94 5.20 1.34 -7.50
CA PRO A 94 5.78 2.28 -8.45
C PRO A 94 6.61 1.53 -9.50
N GLU A 95 6.29 1.71 -10.78
CA GLU A 95 6.94 1.00 -11.91
C GLU A 95 8.46 1.19 -11.94
N ASN A 96 8.93 2.39 -11.57
CA ASN A 96 10.34 2.76 -11.57
C ASN A 96 10.88 2.92 -10.14
N GLY A 97 10.32 2.20 -9.17
CA GLY A 97 10.74 2.27 -7.77
C GLY A 97 10.61 3.67 -7.16
N VAL A 98 11.39 3.96 -6.11
CA VAL A 98 11.52 5.29 -5.48
C VAL A 98 12.98 5.71 -5.42
N ASP A 99 13.31 6.86 -6.01
CA ASP A 99 14.67 7.40 -6.01
C ASP A 99 14.89 8.36 -4.84
N LEU A 100 15.64 7.90 -3.83
CA LEU A 100 15.98 8.66 -2.64
C LEU A 100 17.45 9.10 -2.66
N ILE A 101 17.69 10.35 -2.29
CA ILE A 101 19.00 10.97 -2.10
C ILE A 101 19.30 11.01 -0.60
N ILE A 102 20.43 10.41 -0.22
CA ILE A 102 20.95 10.37 1.15
C ILE A 102 22.18 11.30 1.20
N PRO A 103 22.24 12.29 2.12
CA PRO A 103 23.42 13.13 2.32
C PRO A 103 24.63 12.31 2.76
N SER A 104 25.82 12.70 2.32
CA SER A 104 27.08 12.00 2.62
C SER A 104 27.45 11.96 4.10
N GLU A 105 26.89 12.85 4.91
CA GLU A 105 27.14 12.94 6.36
C GLU A 105 26.58 11.73 7.12
N ASP A 106 25.49 11.14 6.62
CA ASP A 106 24.85 9.95 7.19
C ASP A 106 25.37 8.63 6.56
N MET A 107 26.25 8.72 5.55
CA MET A 107 26.75 7.58 4.80
C MET A 107 27.95 6.94 5.48
N ARG A 108 27.73 5.78 6.12
CA ARG A 108 28.81 4.94 6.67
C ARG A 108 29.61 4.19 5.57
N GLU A 109 29.11 4.13 4.33
CA GLU A 109 29.82 3.72 3.10
C GLU A 109 29.33 4.50 1.86
N PRO A 110 30.18 4.76 0.83
CA PRO A 110 29.83 5.66 -0.26
C PRO A 110 29.04 4.97 -1.39
N LYS A 111 27.92 5.61 -1.75
CA LYS A 111 27.00 5.38 -2.89
C LYS A 111 26.02 4.20 -2.76
N LEU A 112 24.88 4.45 -2.11
CA LEU A 112 23.67 3.68 -2.36
C LEU A 112 22.61 4.61 -2.95
N LEU A 113 22.50 4.59 -4.28
CA LEU A 113 21.30 5.05 -4.96
C LEU A 113 20.28 3.94 -4.65
N VAL A 114 19.51 4.13 -3.58
CA VAL A 114 18.55 3.12 -3.14
C VAL A 114 17.40 3.15 -4.13
N HIS A 115 17.50 2.33 -5.17
CA HIS A 115 16.36 2.03 -6.02
C HIS A 115 15.48 1.05 -5.25
N CYS A 116 14.55 1.58 -4.47
CA CYS A 116 13.51 0.78 -3.82
C CYS A 116 12.48 0.38 -4.89
N ALA A 117 12.69 -0.76 -5.54
CA ALA A 117 11.70 -1.42 -6.39
C ALA A 117 10.60 -2.06 -5.55
#